data_AF-A0A392NUD1-F1
#
_entry.id   AF-A0A392NUD1-F1
#
_cell.length_a   1.000
_cell.length_b   1.000
_cell.length_c   1.000
_cell.angle_alpha   90.00
_cell.angle_beta   90.00
_cell.angle_gamma   90.00
#
_symmetry.space_group_name_H-M   'P 1'
#
loop_
_entity.id
_entity.type
_entity.pdbx_description
1 polymer ?
#
loop_
_entity_poly.entity_id
_entity_poly.type
_entity_poly.pdbx_seq_one_letter_code
_entity_poly.pdbx_strand_id
1 'polypeptide(L)' 'LVLANPIGNVMEKLHESNILESFGMKGVYLSVGEAVADISSSWKAQP' A
#
# COMPACT_ATOMS: atom_id res chain seq x y z
N LEU A 1 2.04 -7.79 2.74
CA LEU A 1 0.97 -7.57 1.74
C LEU A 1 0.75 -6.07 1.62
N VAL A 2 0.48 -5.55 0.42
CA VAL A 2 0.21 -4.12 0.19
C VAL A 2 -1.02 -3.94 -0.70
N LEU A 3 -1.69 -2.80 -0.56
CA LEU A 3 -2.70 -2.30 -1.48
C LEU A 3 -2.07 -1.27 -2.42
N ALA A 4 -2.28 -1.44 -3.72
CA ALA A 4 -1.86 -0.47 -4.72
C ALA A 4 -3.07 0.00 -5.51
N ASN A 5 -3.19 1.32 -5.69
CA ASN A 5 -4.31 1.98 -6.35
C ASN A 5 -5.71 1.65 -5.77
N PRO A 6 -5.92 1.65 -4.43
CA PRO A 6 -7.28 1.58 -3.88
C PRO A 6 -7.93 2.96 -4.01
N ILE A 7 -8.52 3.26 -5.16
CA ILE A 7 -9.18 4.54 -5.43
C ILE A 7 -10.71 4.44 -5.40
N GLY A 8 -11.38 5.57 -5.14
CA GLY A 8 -12.84 5.68 -5.13
C GLY A 8 -13.50 4.81 -4.07
N ASN A 9 -14.60 4.15 -4.45
CA ASN A 9 -15.43 3.33 -3.54
C ASN A 9 -14.66 2.19 -2.85
N VAL A 10 -13.53 1.74 -3.42
CA VAL A 10 -12.67 0.76 -2.74
C VAL A 10 -12.02 1.37 -1.50
N MET A 11 -11.53 2.62 -1.59
CA MET A 11 -10.92 3.33 -0.47
C MET A 11 -11.94 3.60 0.64
N GLU A 12 -13.15 4.03 0.28
CA GLU A 12 -14.24 4.27 1.23
C GLU A 12 -14.57 3.00 2.02
N LYS A 13 -14.79 1.88 1.34
CA LYS A 13 -15.11 0.60 1.98
C LYS A 13 -13.98 0.08 2.90
N LEU A 14 -12.73 0.28 2.49
CA LEU A 14 -11.58 -0.10 3.32
C LEU A 14 -11.45 0.78 4.57
N HIS A 15 -11.82 2.05 4.47
CA HIS A 15 -11.88 2.96 5.61
C HIS A 15 -13.02 2.58 6.57
N GLU A 16 -14.23 2.40 6.05
CA GLU A 16 -15.42 2.02 6.83
C GLU A 16 -15.25 0.67 7.56
N SER A 17 -14.47 -0.24 6.99
CA SER A 17 -14.17 -1.55 7.60
C SER A 17 -13.00 -1.53 8.59
N ASN A 18 -12.36 -0.37 8.83
CA ASN A 18 -11.13 -0.22 9.63
C ASN A 18 -9.95 -1.09 9.14
N ILE A 19 -10.00 -1.60 7.91
CA ILE A 19 -8.96 -2.46 7.34
C ILE A 19 -7.71 -1.66 6.99
N LEU A 20 -7.84 -0.37 6.65
CA LEU A 20 -6.68 0.49 6.33
C LEU A 20 -5.64 0.53 7.46
N GLU A 21 -6.07 0.45 8.72
CA GLU A 21 -5.18 0.44 9.88
C GLU A 21 -4.29 -0.81 9.93
N SER A 22 -4.81 -1.95 9.44
CA SER A 22 -4.06 -3.21 9.40
C SER A 22 -2.89 -3.19 8.40
N PHE A 23 -2.94 -2.31 7.40
CA PHE A 23 -1.88 -2.13 6.41
C PHE A 23 -0.76 -1.20 6.91
N GLY A 24 -1.02 -0.40 7.95
CA GLY A 24 -0.04 0.53 8.52
C GLY A 24 0.45 1.60 7.54
N MET A 25 1.47 2.37 7.97
CA MET A 25 1.95 3.56 7.24
C MET A 25 2.59 3.29 5.86
N LYS A 26 2.95 2.03 5.56
CA LYS A 26 3.61 1.61 4.31
C LYS A 26 2.87 0.50 3.56
N GLY A 27 1.59 0.29 3.86
CA GLY A 27 0.80 -0.77 3.23
C GLY A 27 -0.15 -0.31 2.14
N VAL A 28 -0.26 0.99 1.87
CA VAL A 28 -1.20 1.57 0.90
C VAL A 28 -0.47 2.55 -0.02
N TYR A 29 -0.59 2.33 -1.33
CA TYR A 29 0.08 3.10 -2.38
C TYR A 29 -0.93 3.59 -3.43
N LEU A 30 -0.71 4.76 -4.02
CA LEU A 30 -1.61 5.32 -5.04
C LEU A 30 -1.41 4.65 -6.40
N SER A 31 -0.21 4.16 -6.67
CA SER A 31 0.10 3.42 -7.90
C SER A 31 0.90 2.14 -7.64
N VAL A 32 0.84 1.22 -8.60
CA VAL A 32 1.70 0.01 -8.59
C VAL A 32 3.18 0.41 -8.66
N GLY A 33 3.53 1.46 -9.40
CA GLY A 33 4.91 1.93 -9.53
C GLY A 33 5.52 2.36 -8.19
N GLU A 34 4.77 3.13 -7.40
CA GLU A 34 5.19 3.52 -6.04
C GLU A 34 5.38 2.31 -5.13
N ALA A 35 4.43 1.36 -5.15
CA ALA A 35 4.53 0.15 -4.35
C ALA A 35 5.78 -0.66 -4.70
N VAL A 36 6.05 -0.85 -5.99
CA VAL A 36 7.25 -1.56 -6.46
C VAL A 36 8.52 -0.81 -6.07
N ALA A 37 8.55 0.51 -6.18
CA ALA A 37 9.72 1.32 -5.84
C ALA A 37 10.07 1.23 -4.34
N ASP A 38 9.11 1.40 -3.42
CA ASP A 38 9.38 1.32 -1.97
C ASP A 38 9.78 -0.10 -1.57
N ILE A 39 9.04 -1.13 -2.03
CA ILE A 39 9.34 -2.53 -1.69
C ILE A 39 10.70 -2.97 -2.23
N SER A 40 11.00 -2.68 -3.50
CA SER A 40 12.26 -3.11 -4.13
C SER A 40 13.47 -2.37 -3.56
N SER A 41 13.31 -1.15 -3.04
CA SER A 41 14.39 -0.42 -2.36
C SER A 41 14.91 -1.16 -1.12
N SER A 42 14.00 -1.83 -0.38
CA SER A 42 14.35 -2.62 0.80
C SER A 42 15.16 -3.87 0.44
N TRP A 43 15.03 -4.37 -0.79
CA TRP A 43 15.75 -5.57 -1.25
C TRP A 43 17.09 -5.22 -1.87
N LYS A 44 17.17 -4.08 -2.57
CA LYS A 44 18.44 -3.54 -3.10
C LYS A 44 19.40 -3.08 -2.01
N ALA A 45 18.91 -2.83 -0.81
CA ALA A 45 19.74 -2.46 0.35
C ALA A 45 20.41 -3.67 1.03
N GLN A 46 20.20 -4.91 0.54
CA GLN A 46 20.92 -6.09 1.02
C GLN A 46 22.30 -6.19 0.32
N PRO A 47 23.40 -6.41 1.07
CA PRO A 47 24.75 -6.52 0.52
C PRO A 47 24.94 -7.74 -0.40
#